data_AF-A0A1Q8CVZ1-F1
#
_entry.id   AF-A0A1Q8CVZ1-F1
#
_cell.length_a   1.000
_cell.length_b   1.000
_cell.length_c   1.000
_cell.angle_alpha   90.00
_cell.angle_beta   90.00
_cell.angle_gamma   90.00
#
_symmetry.space_group_name_H-M   'P 1'
#
loop_
_entity.id
_entity.type
_entity.pdbx_description
1 polymer ?
#
loop_
_entity_poly.entity_id
_entity_poly.type
_entity_poly.pdbx_seq_one_letter_code
_entity_poly.pdbx_strand_id
1 'polypeptide(L)'
;MRNNLLTAAVLVAGTLTVLASPASASEGPGSLCTTVDPTPVYANRDFTGYLFTLSPGRGFRAHSGWGVDSTLLGAYGHGAERPDRDGYVRGHHLRGC
;
A
#
# COMPACT_ATOMS: atom_id res chain seq x y z
N MET A 1 -41.56 47.33 -17.62
CA MET A 1 -40.11 47.06 -17.70
C MET A 1 -39.74 46.08 -16.59
N ARG A 2 -39.21 44.90 -16.93
CA ARG A 2 -38.44 44.05 -15.99
C ARG A 2 -37.66 43.03 -16.82
N ASN A 3 -36.35 43.28 -16.94
CA ASN A 3 -35.40 42.40 -17.62
C ASN A 3 -34.90 41.38 -16.60
N ASN A 4 -35.12 40.09 -16.84
CA ASN A 4 -34.54 39.03 -16.03
C ASN A 4 -33.20 38.63 -16.66
N LEU A 5 -32.11 39.07 -16.03
CA LEU A 5 -30.76 38.63 -16.36
C LEU A 5 -30.58 37.18 -15.88
N LEU A 6 -30.40 36.27 -16.82
CA LEU A 6 -29.99 34.89 -16.55
C LEU A 6 -28.49 34.88 -16.25
N THR A 7 -28.11 34.66 -14.99
CA THR A 7 -26.72 34.45 -14.60
C THR A 7 -26.30 33.01 -14.95
N ALA A 8 -25.41 32.85 -15.92
CA ALA A 8 -24.80 31.56 -16.23
C ALA A 8 -23.70 31.27 -15.19
N ALA A 9 -23.86 30.19 -14.43
CA ALA A 9 -22.82 29.68 -13.55
C ALA A 9 -21.78 28.92 -14.37
N VAL A 10 -20.57 29.46 -14.46
CA VAL A 10 -19.41 28.78 -15.05
C VAL A 10 -18.87 27.76 -14.04
N LEU A 11 -19.08 26.48 -14.30
CA LEU A 11 -18.44 25.38 -13.58
C LEU A 11 -16.98 25.27 -14.07
N VAL A 12 -16.05 25.83 -13.30
CA VAL A 12 -14.62 25.59 -13.51
C VAL A 12 -14.31 24.18 -13.03
N ALA A 13 -14.16 23.24 -13.97
CA ALA A 13 -13.65 21.90 -13.70
C ALA A 13 -12.16 21.99 -13.36
N GLY A 14 -11.86 22.19 -12.08
CA GLY A 14 -10.49 22.10 -11.55
C GLY A 14 -10.03 20.64 -11.56
N THR A 15 -8.94 20.37 -12.27
CA THR A 15 -8.23 19.09 -12.21
C THR A 15 -7.66 18.89 -10.81
N LEU A 16 -8.41 18.18 -9.96
CA LEU A 16 -7.89 17.67 -8.68
C LEU A 16 -6.85 16.59 -8.98
N THR A 17 -5.57 17.00 -9.08
CA THR A 17 -4.46 16.06 -8.91
C THR A 17 -4.45 15.64 -7.45
N VAL A 18 -5.24 14.62 -7.11
CA VAL A 18 -5.13 13.91 -5.84
C VAL A 18 -3.74 13.28 -5.85
N LEU A 19 -2.79 13.93 -5.14
CA LEU A 19 -1.54 13.30 -4.73
C LEU A 19 -1.97 12.11 -3.87
N ALA A 20 -2.12 10.94 -4.47
CA ALA A 20 -2.44 9.72 -3.75
C ALA A 20 -1.29 9.49 -2.77
N SER A 21 -1.50 9.83 -1.50
CA SER A 21 -0.64 9.38 -0.41
C SER A 21 -0.44 7.86 -0.59
N PRO A 22 0.75 7.32 -0.29
CA PRO A 22 0.98 5.88 -0.40
C PRO A 22 -0.17 5.19 0.34
N ALA A 23 -0.88 4.30 -0.35
CA ALA A 23 -2.02 3.61 0.25
C ALA A 23 -1.47 2.92 1.51
N SER A 24 -1.87 3.41 2.68
CA SER A 24 -1.43 2.84 3.94
C SER A 24 -2.09 1.48 4.08
N ALA A 25 -1.34 0.48 4.52
CA ALA A 25 -1.96 -0.79 4.87
C ALA A 25 -2.93 -0.58 6.03
N SER A 26 -4.01 -1.38 6.06
CA SER A 26 -5.15 -1.19 6.96
C SER A 26 -4.72 -0.99 8.42
N GLU A 27 -5.46 -0.20 9.21
CA GLU A 27 -5.12 0.05 10.61
C GLU A 27 -5.14 -1.24 11.44
N GLY A 28 -4.13 -1.46 12.28
CA GLY A 28 -4.02 -2.67 13.08
C GLY A 28 -2.64 -2.87 13.71
N PRO A 29 -2.46 -3.88 14.58
CA PRO A 29 -1.16 -4.18 15.17
C PRO A 29 -0.13 -4.59 14.11
N GLY A 30 1.12 -4.19 14.33
CA GLY A 30 2.25 -4.46 13.42
C GLY A 30 2.97 -3.19 12.96
N SER A 31 4.11 -3.39 12.31
CA SER A 31 4.91 -2.30 11.72
C SER A 31 4.39 -1.94 10.35
N LEU A 32 4.35 -0.64 10.02
CA LEU A 32 4.02 -0.17 8.68
C LEU A 32 5.30 -0.03 7.85
N CYS A 33 5.45 -0.90 6.87
CA CYS A 33 6.53 -0.90 5.90
C CYS A 33 6.07 -0.31 4.56
N THR A 34 7.02 0.01 3.68
CA THR A 34 6.75 0.38 2.29
C THR A 34 7.38 -0.64 1.33
N THR A 35 6.64 -1.06 0.30
CA THR A 35 7.18 -1.90 -0.78
C THR A 35 8.14 -1.09 -1.66
N VAL A 36 9.34 -1.59 -1.95
CA VAL A 36 10.33 -0.83 -2.75
C VAL A 36 10.36 -1.20 -4.22
N ASP A 37 9.90 -2.40 -4.57
CA ASP A 37 9.86 -2.95 -5.92
C ASP A 37 8.63 -3.89 -6.03
N PRO A 38 8.30 -4.45 -7.22
CA PRO A 38 7.23 -5.44 -7.34
C PRO A 38 7.45 -6.61 -6.38
N THR A 39 6.59 -6.70 -5.36
CA THR A 39 6.85 -7.50 -4.17
C THR A 39 6.01 -8.79 -4.20
N PRO A 40 6.60 -9.98 -4.43
CA PRO A 40 5.84 -11.21 -4.44
C PRO A 40 5.46 -11.63 -3.01
N VAL A 41 4.21 -12.06 -2.84
CA VAL A 41 3.65 -12.55 -1.58
C VAL A 41 3.47 -14.06 -1.66
N TYR A 42 3.89 -14.76 -0.62
CA TYR A 42 3.94 -16.23 -0.55
C TYR A 42 3.07 -16.77 0.59
N ALA A 43 2.53 -17.98 0.43
CA ALA A 43 1.74 -18.65 1.46
C ALA A 43 2.61 -19.16 2.62
N ASN A 44 3.86 -19.52 2.32
CA ASN A 44 4.76 -20.18 3.26
C ASN A 44 5.97 -19.30 3.61
N ARG A 45 6.49 -19.48 4.83
CA ARG A 45 7.62 -18.72 5.36
C ARG A 45 8.93 -18.92 4.59
N ASP A 46 9.08 -20.05 3.91
CA ASP A 46 10.22 -20.36 3.04
C ASP A 46 10.12 -19.72 1.64
N PHE A 47 9.15 -18.82 1.45
CA PHE A 47 8.88 -18.11 0.20
C PHE A 47 8.45 -19.05 -0.95
N THR A 48 7.70 -20.10 -0.60
CA THR A 48 7.01 -20.98 -1.55
C THR A 48 5.50 -20.74 -1.55
N GLY A 49 4.81 -21.23 -2.58
CA GLY A 49 3.36 -21.05 -2.72
C GLY A 49 2.99 -19.60 -3.02
N TYR A 50 3.43 -19.09 -4.17
CA TYR A 50 3.09 -17.76 -4.65
C TYR A 50 1.58 -17.50 -4.58
N LEU A 51 1.20 -16.30 -4.11
CA LEU A 51 -0.19 -15.87 -4.01
C LEU A 51 -0.51 -14.76 -5.01
N PHE A 52 0.25 -13.66 -4.96
CA PHE A 52 0.09 -12.47 -5.79
C PHE A 52 1.35 -11.59 -5.66
N THR A 53 1.41 -10.52 -6.44
CA THR A 53 2.47 -9.50 -6.36
C THR A 53 1.85 -8.15 -6.00
N LEU A 54 2.44 -7.45 -5.04
CA LEU A 54 2.10 -6.08 -4.67
C LEU A 54 2.88 -5.08 -5.51
N SER A 55 2.27 -3.92 -5.79
CA SER A 55 2.91 -2.82 -6.48
C SER A 55 3.96 -2.15 -5.58
N PRO A 56 5.03 -1.58 -6.18
CA PRO A 56 6.00 -0.76 -5.45
C PRO A 56 5.37 0.54 -4.91
N GLY A 57 5.96 1.09 -3.86
CA GLY A 57 5.60 2.38 -3.25
C GLY A 57 4.30 2.35 -2.44
N ARG A 58 3.81 1.16 -2.04
CA ARG A 58 2.57 0.97 -1.29
C ARG A 58 2.88 0.51 0.14
N GLY A 59 1.94 0.76 1.05
CA GLY A 59 2.05 0.30 2.43
C GLY A 59 1.92 -1.21 2.52
N PHE A 60 2.70 -1.80 3.43
CA PHE A 60 2.62 -3.19 3.85
C PHE A 60 2.60 -3.24 5.37
N ARG A 61 1.58 -3.83 5.99
CA ARG A 61 1.53 -3.99 7.44
C ARG A 61 2.12 -5.34 7.81
N ALA A 62 3.30 -5.30 8.42
CA ALA A 62 3.98 -6.48 8.95
C ALA A 62 3.46 -6.82 10.35
N HIS A 63 2.73 -7.92 10.49
CA HIS A 63 2.28 -8.46 11.77
C HIS A 63 3.42 -9.14 12.54
N SER A 64 4.35 -9.75 11.83
CA SER A 64 5.60 -10.27 12.39
C SER A 64 6.73 -10.19 11.37
N GLY A 65 7.97 -10.13 11.86
CA GLY A 65 9.19 -10.11 11.06
C GLY A 65 10.22 -11.05 11.64
N TRP A 66 11.14 -11.54 10.80
CA TRP A 66 12.31 -12.29 11.26
C TRP A 66 13.57 -11.86 10.52
N GLY A 67 14.70 -11.95 11.23
CA GLY A 67 15.97 -11.43 10.75
C GLY A 67 17.15 -11.91 11.58
N VAL A 68 18.34 -11.56 11.13
CA VAL A 68 19.63 -11.76 11.82
C VAL A 68 20.42 -10.46 11.73
N ASP A 69 21.16 -10.09 12.78
CA ASP A 69 22.06 -8.92 12.78
C ASP A 69 21.42 -7.64 12.21
N SER A 70 20.21 -7.31 12.68
CA SER A 70 19.38 -6.18 12.21
C SER A 70 18.92 -6.25 10.74
N THR A 71 19.21 -7.33 10.02
CA THR A 71 18.75 -7.56 8.65
C THR A 71 17.39 -8.24 8.66
N LEU A 72 16.36 -7.57 8.17
CA LEU A 72 15.05 -8.18 7.94
C LEU A 72 15.16 -9.20 6.80
N LEU A 73 14.97 -10.49 7.10
CA LEU A 73 14.96 -11.56 6.11
C LEU A 73 13.56 -11.76 5.51
N GLY A 74 12.52 -11.55 6.31
CA GLY A 74 11.14 -11.59 5.85
C GLY A 74 10.15 -11.08 6.86
N ALA A 75 8.94 -10.85 6.38
CA ALA A 75 7.80 -10.43 7.20
C ALA A 75 6.53 -11.17 6.78
N TYR A 76 5.61 -11.33 7.73
CA TYR A 76 4.26 -11.83 7.50
C TYR A 76 3.25 -10.71 7.71
N GLY A 77 2.33 -10.54 6.78
CA GLY A 77 1.25 -9.56 6.86
C GLY A 77 0.62 -9.26 5.49
N HIS A 78 -0.04 -8.12 5.35
CA HIS A 78 -0.76 -7.75 4.12
C HIS A 78 -0.33 -6.40 3.54
N GLY A 79 -0.49 -6.29 2.22
CA GLY A 79 -0.33 -5.01 1.51
C GLY A 79 -1.61 -4.18 1.52
N ALA A 80 -1.48 -2.87 1.33
CA ALA A 80 -2.61 -1.95 1.22
C ALA A 80 -3.54 -2.27 0.04
N GLU A 81 -3.01 -2.88 -1.03
CA GLU A 81 -3.79 -3.31 -2.19
C GLU A 81 -4.63 -4.56 -1.91
N ARG A 82 -4.23 -5.36 -0.90
CA ARG A 82 -4.83 -6.65 -0.54
C ARG A 82 -4.97 -6.79 0.99
N PRO A 83 -5.74 -5.92 1.66
CA PRO A 83 -5.89 -5.95 3.12
C PRO A 83 -6.65 -7.19 3.61
N ASP A 84 -7.31 -7.91 2.71
CA ASP A 84 -8.06 -9.15 2.95
C ASP A 84 -7.17 -10.40 3.03
N ARG A 85 -5.88 -10.29 2.67
CA ARG A 85 -5.05 -11.47 2.45
C ARG A 85 -3.60 -11.25 2.87
N ASP A 86 -3.26 -11.90 3.98
CA ASP A 86 -1.89 -11.96 4.47
C ASP A 86 -1.02 -12.97 3.69
N GLY A 87 0.28 -12.74 3.75
CA GLY A 87 1.30 -13.70 3.34
C GLY A 87 2.70 -13.26 3.72
N TYR A 88 3.67 -14.06 3.29
CA TYR A 88 5.09 -13.85 3.55
C TYR A 88 5.73 -13.06 2.42
N VAL A 89 6.53 -12.06 2.79
CA VAL A 89 7.31 -11.22 1.89
C VAL A 89 8.79 -11.28 2.30
N ARG A 90 9.70 -11.31 1.33
CA ARG A 90 11.14 -11.21 1.61
C ARG A 90 11.50 -9.80 2.05
N GLY A 91 12.33 -9.68 3.07
CA GLY A 91 12.61 -8.40 3.72
C GLY A 91 13.24 -7.35 2.81
N HIS A 92 13.99 -7.76 1.78
CA HIS A 92 14.59 -6.81 0.81
C HIS A 92 13.57 -6.07 -0.06
N HIS A 93 12.32 -6.55 -0.13
CA HIS A 93 11.23 -5.84 -0.80
C HIS A 93 10.57 -4.77 0.08
N LEU A 94 10.95 -4.69 1.35
CA LEU A 94 10.33 -3.80 2.34
C LEU A 94 11.34 -2.78 2.87
N ARG A 95 10.85 -1.58 3.20
CA ARG A 95 11.61 -0.52 3.89
C ARG A 95 10.80 0.15 4.98
N GLY A 96 11.51 0.71 5.96
CA GLY A 96 10.90 1.47 7.06
C GLY A 96 10.16 0.61 8.07
N CYS A 97 10.41 -0.71 8.06
CA CYS A 97 10.13 -1.59 9.17
C CYS A 97 11.21 -1.37 10.25
#